data_AF-A0A7J2IRK8-F1
#
_entry.id   AF-A0A7J2IRK8-F1
#
_cell.length_a   1.000
_cell.length_b   1.000
_cell.length_c   1.000
_cell.angle_alpha   90.00
_cell.angle_beta   90.00
_cell.angle_gamma   90.00
#
_symmetry.space_group_name_H-M   'P 1'
#
loop_
_entity.id
_entity.type
_entity.pdbx_description
1 polymer ?
#
loop_
_entity_poly.entity_id
_entity_poly.type
_entity_poly.pdbx_seq_one_letter_code
_entity_poly.pdbx_strand_id
1 'polypeptide(L)'
;LNTRIDLERISNFLSILGEAKTSKELGIVNLMGKDFTCRIFQTGRFVIRVKDDKEIPRKIVEKVFKTIVRAIYCVGCGICVSKCPNGAISIINGKAVIDKALCTHCEKCLGECPVLL
;
A
#
# COMPACT_ATOMS: atom_id res chain seq x y z
N LEU A 1 21.69 -6.73 5.48
CA LEU A 1 20.33 -7.19 5.13
C LEU A 1 20.02 -6.78 3.70
N ASN A 2 20.29 -7.66 2.73
CA ASN A 2 19.94 -7.46 1.30
C ASN A 2 18.48 -7.88 1.05
N THR A 3 17.54 -7.30 1.79
CA THR A 3 16.14 -7.68 1.71
C THR A 3 15.48 -6.92 0.55
N ARG A 4 15.37 -7.59 -0.61
CA ARG A 4 14.55 -7.10 -1.73
C ARG A 4 13.08 -7.19 -1.33
N ILE A 5 12.33 -6.11 -1.51
CA ILE A 5 10.89 -6.12 -1.23
C ILE A 5 10.14 -6.92 -2.32
N ASP A 6 9.10 -7.63 -1.92
CA ASP A 6 8.17 -8.27 -2.85
C ASP A 6 7.28 -7.19 -3.48
N LEU A 7 7.49 -6.92 -4.77
CA LEU A 7 6.78 -5.87 -5.49
C LEU A 7 5.30 -6.18 -5.70
N GLU A 8 4.91 -7.45 -5.87
CA GLU A 8 3.50 -7.81 -6.03
C GLU A 8 2.75 -7.65 -4.72
N ARG A 9 3.40 -8.01 -3.62
CA ARG A 9 2.87 -7.79 -2.27
C ARG A 9 2.64 -6.30 -2.00
N ILE A 10 3.64 -5.49 -2.31
CA ILE A 10 3.59 -4.04 -2.16
C ILE A 10 2.49 -3.46 -3.05
N SER A 11 2.43 -3.88 -4.32
CA SER A 11 1.40 -3.45 -5.27
C SER A 11 -0.03 -3.76 -4.79
N ASN A 12 -0.25 -4.95 -4.22
CA ASN A 12 -1.56 -5.31 -3.66
C ASN A 12 -1.98 -4.37 -2.53
N PHE A 13 -1.08 -4.02 -1.60
CA PHE A 13 -1.41 -3.11 -0.49
C PHE A 13 -1.52 -1.65 -0.93
N LEU A 14 -0.64 -1.19 -1.82
CA LEU A 14 -0.69 0.17 -2.35
C LEU A 14 -1.98 0.46 -3.12
N SER A 15 -2.70 -0.57 -3.58
CA SER A 15 -4.03 -0.41 -4.15
C SER A 15 -5.04 0.25 -3.20
N ILE A 16 -4.79 0.27 -1.89
CA ILE A 16 -5.60 1.00 -0.91
C ILE A 16 -5.53 2.51 -1.13
N LEU A 17 -4.41 3.02 -1.67
CA LEU A 17 -4.15 4.46 -1.83
C LEU A 17 -4.40 4.97 -3.26
N GLY A 18 -4.69 4.07 -4.21
CA GLY A 18 -4.91 4.42 -5.63
C GLY A 18 -4.57 3.27 -6.56
N GLU A 19 -4.28 3.56 -7.82
CA GLU A 19 -3.95 2.55 -8.82
C GLU A 19 -2.46 2.17 -8.75
N ALA A 20 -2.17 0.91 -8.43
CA ALA A 20 -0.80 0.39 -8.34
C ALA A 20 -0.48 -0.57 -9.50
N LYS A 21 0.63 -0.30 -10.19
CA LYS A 21 1.16 -1.08 -11.34
C LYS A 21 2.60 -1.50 -11.08
N THR A 22 2.85 -2.81 -11.15
CA THR A 22 4.20 -3.40 -11.01
C THR A 22 4.92 -3.41 -12.35
N SER A 23 6.20 -3.05 -12.37
CA SER A 23 7.12 -3.31 -13.49
C SER A 23 8.28 -4.16 -12.96
N LYS A 24 8.26 -5.45 -13.32
CA LYS A 24 9.27 -6.43 -12.87
C LYS A 24 10.64 -6.15 -13.48
N GLU A 25 10.68 -5.77 -14.75
CA GLU A 25 11.90 -5.43 -15.48
C GLU A 25 12.66 -4.27 -14.81
N LEU A 26 11.93 -3.22 -14.42
CA LEU A 26 12.52 -2.06 -13.76
C LEU A 26 12.65 -2.22 -12.25
N GLY A 27 12.12 -3.30 -11.67
CA GLY A 27 12.10 -3.53 -10.23
C GLY A 27 11.34 -2.44 -9.46
N ILE A 28 10.19 -1.97 -9.98
CA ILE A 28 9.40 -0.89 -9.37
C ILE A 28 7.90 -1.20 -9.27
N VAL A 29 7.24 -0.50 -8.35
CA VAL A 29 5.78 -0.29 -8.35
C VAL A 29 5.51 1.20 -8.56
N ASN A 30 4.67 1.53 -9.53
CA ASN A 30 4.13 2.88 -9.71
C ASN A 30 2.73 2.94 -9.09
N LEU A 31 2.55 3.82 -8.10
CA LEU A 31 1.26 4.14 -7.49
C LEU A 31 0.79 5.51 -8.00
N MET A 32 -0.42 5.54 -8.54
CA MET A 32 -1.13 6.75 -8.94
C MET A 32 -2.25 7.01 -7.93
N GLY A 33 -2.01 7.95 -7.02
CA GLY A 33 -3.03 8.46 -6.11
C GLY A 33 -3.79 9.64 -6.72
N LYS A 34 -4.74 10.19 -5.98
CA LYS A 34 -5.56 11.33 -6.42
C LYS A 34 -4.71 12.56 -6.80
N ASP A 35 -3.89 13.00 -5.84
CA ASP A 35 -3.10 14.25 -5.94
C ASP A 35 -1.59 14.01 -5.87
N PHE A 36 -1.17 12.74 -5.94
CA PHE A 36 0.25 12.36 -5.87
C PHE A 36 0.54 11.13 -6.73
N THR A 37 1.80 10.98 -7.11
CA THR A 37 2.36 9.73 -7.64
C THR A 37 3.46 9.26 -6.72
N CYS A 38 3.60 7.95 -6.57
CA CYS A 38 4.70 7.35 -5.82
C CYS A 38 5.35 6.24 -6.63
N ARG A 39 6.67 6.26 -6.75
CA ARG A 39 7.46 5.17 -7.33
C ARG A 39 8.21 4.47 -6.21
N ILE A 40 7.93 3.20 -6.02
CA ILE A 40 8.56 2.34 -5.02
C ILE A 40 9.54 1.42 -5.75
N PHE A 41 10.77 1.36 -5.26
CA PHE A 41 11.84 0.54 -5.83
C PHE A 41 12.00 -0.74 -5.03
N GLN A 42 12.44 -1.83 -5.67
CA GLN A 42 12.67 -3.11 -5.01
C GLN A 42 13.72 -3.06 -3.88
N THR A 43 14.52 -1.99 -3.85
CA THR A 43 15.49 -1.67 -2.81
C THR A 43 14.86 -1.06 -1.54
N GLY A 44 13.55 -0.81 -1.53
CA GLY A 44 12.84 -0.16 -0.42
C GLY A 44 12.82 1.37 -0.48
N ARG A 45 13.55 1.99 -1.42
CA ARG A 45 13.45 3.43 -1.67
C ARG A 45 12.08 3.74 -2.30
N PHE A 46 11.52 4.90 -1.99
CA PHE A 46 10.37 5.41 -2.70
C PHE A 46 10.47 6.91 -2.94
N VAL A 47 9.91 7.37 -4.06
CA VAL A 47 9.91 8.78 -4.47
C VAL A 47 8.46 9.20 -4.67
N ILE A 48 8.05 10.26 -3.98
CA ILE A 48 6.71 10.84 -4.07
C ILE A 48 6.79 12.16 -4.84
N ARG A 49 5.85 12.37 -5.76
CA ARG A 49 5.61 13.65 -6.43
C ARG A 49 4.16 14.08 -6.20
N VAL A 50 3.94 15.32 -5.81
CA VAL A 50 2.62 15.91 -5.55
C VAL A 50 2.27 16.84 -6.72
N LYS A 51 0.98 16.93 -7.10
CA LYS A 51 0.54 17.73 -8.25
C LYS A 51 0.54 19.24 -8.01
N ASP A 52 0.34 19.68 -6.76
CA ASP A 52 0.36 21.09 -6.36
C ASP A 52 1.63 21.42 -5.59
N ASP A 53 2.20 22.63 -5.79
CA ASP A 53 3.35 23.21 -5.06
C ASP A 53 3.11 23.44 -3.55
N LYS A 54 2.03 22.90 -3.02
CA LYS A 54 1.81 22.84 -1.57
C LYS A 54 2.75 21.78 -1.02
N GLU A 55 3.44 22.11 0.07
CA GLU A 55 4.32 21.21 0.81
C GLU A 55 3.79 19.78 0.80
N ILE A 56 4.68 18.79 0.60
CA ILE A 56 4.31 17.38 0.68
C ILE A 56 3.60 17.19 2.02
N PRO A 57 2.29 16.90 2.03
CA PRO A 57 1.59 16.73 3.29
C PRO A 57 2.26 15.56 3.98
N ARG A 58 2.84 15.77 5.17
CA ARG A 58 3.45 14.72 6.01
C ARG A 58 2.60 13.44 6.05
N LYS A 59 1.27 13.63 6.00
CA LYS A 59 0.26 12.59 5.90
C LYS A 59 0.40 11.66 4.67
N ILE A 60 0.76 12.15 3.49
CA ILE A 60 0.95 11.31 2.29
C ILE A 60 2.13 10.36 2.49
N VAL A 61 3.28 10.91 2.92
CA VAL A 61 4.47 10.11 3.20
C VAL A 61 4.17 9.06 4.26
N GLU A 62 3.50 9.45 5.34
CA GLU A 62 3.11 8.55 6.42
C GLU A 62 2.18 7.43 5.93
N LYS A 63 1.15 7.74 5.13
CA LYS A 63 0.23 6.75 4.56
C LYS A 63 0.95 5.75 3.66
N VAL A 64 1.80 6.23 2.75
CA VAL A 64 2.58 5.38 1.84
C VAL A 64 3.51 4.47 2.65
N PHE A 65 4.25 5.05 3.60
CA PHE A 65 5.17 4.31 4.46
C PHE A 65 4.43 3.24 5.29
N LYS A 66 3.34 3.60 5.97
CA LYS A 66 2.51 2.65 6.73
C LYS A 66 1.98 1.52 5.84
N THR A 67 1.57 1.83 4.62
CA THR A 67 1.08 0.83 3.67
C THR A 67 2.19 -0.15 3.26
N ILE A 68 3.41 0.35 3.00
CA ILE A 68 4.59 -0.47 2.68
C ILE A 68 4.96 -1.37 3.87
N VAL A 69 5.08 -0.81 5.07
CA VAL A 69 5.40 -1.54 6.31
C VAL A 69 4.35 -2.63 6.54
N ARG A 70 3.07 -2.29 6.41
CA ARG A 70 1.98 -3.24 6.57
C ARG A 70 2.04 -4.39 5.55
N ALA A 71 2.43 -4.11 4.31
CA ALA A 71 2.57 -5.14 3.27
C ALA A 71 3.65 -6.17 3.63
N ILE A 72 4.78 -5.69 4.15
CA ILE A 72 5.96 -6.50 4.54
C ILE A 72 5.64 -7.35 5.77
N TYR A 73 5.10 -6.72 6.83
CA TYR A 73 4.96 -7.35 8.14
C TYR A 73 3.58 -7.97 8.39
N CYS A 74 2.66 -7.92 7.42
CA CYS A 74 1.31 -8.48 7.57
C CYS A 74 1.35 -9.90 8.18
N VAL A 75 0.69 -10.10 9.32
CA VAL A 75 0.62 -11.40 10.01
C VAL A 75 -0.69 -12.16 9.74
N GLY A 76 -1.54 -11.65 8.84
CA GLY A 76 -2.82 -12.32 8.51
C GLY A 76 -3.91 -12.22 9.57
N CYS A 77 -3.83 -11.28 10.53
CA CYS A 77 -4.75 -11.22 11.67
C CYS A 77 -6.23 -10.95 11.36
N GLY A 78 -6.58 -10.57 10.12
CA GLY A 78 -7.98 -10.40 9.72
C GLY A 78 -8.68 -9.11 10.14
N ILE A 79 -8.11 -8.26 11.01
CA ILE A 79 -8.77 -7.02 11.47
C ILE A 79 -9.16 -6.10 10.29
N CYS A 80 -8.33 -6.01 9.26
CA CYS A 80 -8.65 -5.23 8.08
C CYS A 80 -9.87 -5.74 7.30
N VAL A 81 -10.18 -7.03 7.38
CA VAL A 81 -11.35 -7.63 6.72
C VAL A 81 -12.62 -7.08 7.37
N SER A 82 -12.71 -7.10 8.71
CA SER A 82 -13.89 -6.60 9.43
C SER A 82 -14.08 -5.09 9.30
N LYS A 83 -13.00 -4.33 9.09
CA LYS A 83 -13.05 -2.87 8.90
C LYS A 83 -13.35 -2.44 7.46
N CYS A 84 -13.33 -3.34 6.49
CA CYS A 84 -13.59 -2.99 5.10
C CYS A 84 -15.10 -2.93 4.84
N PRO A 85 -15.70 -1.75 4.58
CA PRO A 85 -17.14 -1.64 4.38
C PRO A 85 -17.62 -2.29 3.07
N ASN A 86 -16.72 -2.50 2.11
CA ASN A 86 -17.06 -3.04 0.79
C ASN A 86 -16.71 -4.53 0.64
N GLY A 87 -16.22 -5.19 1.71
CA GLY A 87 -15.75 -6.58 1.61
C GLY A 87 -14.56 -6.78 0.68
N ALA A 88 -13.76 -5.75 0.40
CA ALA A 88 -12.68 -5.77 -0.59
C ALA A 88 -11.39 -6.46 -0.09
N ILE A 89 -11.39 -7.11 1.08
CA ILE A 89 -10.18 -7.68 1.68
C ILE A 89 -10.48 -9.09 2.17
N SER A 90 -9.62 -10.03 1.79
CA SER A 90 -9.66 -11.43 2.24
C SER A 90 -8.31 -11.85 2.80
N ILE A 91 -8.27 -12.90 3.64
CA ILE A 91 -7.02 -13.54 4.05
C ILE A 91 -6.79 -14.77 3.18
N ILE A 92 -5.69 -14.78 2.42
CA ILE A 92 -5.30 -15.87 1.55
C ILE A 92 -3.86 -16.23 1.91
N ASN A 93 -3.59 -17.52 2.16
CA ASN A 93 -2.26 -18.02 2.56
C ASN A 93 -1.65 -17.24 3.74
N GLY A 94 -2.45 -16.99 4.78
CA GLY A 94 -2.02 -16.29 6.00
C GLY A 94 -1.71 -14.80 5.82
N LYS A 95 -2.16 -14.20 4.70
CA LYS A 95 -1.83 -12.83 4.33
C LYS A 95 -3.04 -12.11 3.77
N ALA A 96 -3.22 -10.82 4.10
CA ALA A 96 -4.29 -10.04 3.50
C ALA A 96 -4.07 -9.86 1.99
N VAL A 97 -5.15 -9.94 1.22
CA VAL A 97 -5.22 -9.71 -0.23
C VAL A 97 -6.37 -8.74 -0.49
N ILE A 98 -6.07 -7.64 -1.18
CA ILE A 98 -7.04 -6.61 -1.55
C ILE A 98 -7.60 -6.91 -2.95
N ASP A 99 -8.92 -6.95 -3.07
CA ASP A 99 -9.64 -6.94 -4.34
C ASP A 99 -9.74 -5.50 -4.86
N LYS A 100 -9.08 -5.23 -5.98
CA LYS A 100 -9.01 -3.90 -6.59
C LYS A 100 -10.36 -3.45 -7.16
N ALA A 101 -11.24 -4.36 -7.55
CA ALA A 101 -12.54 -4.03 -8.12
C ALA A 101 -13.54 -3.54 -7.06
N LEU A 102 -13.39 -4.00 -5.82
CA LEU A 102 -14.27 -3.63 -4.69
C LEU A 102 -13.68 -2.50 -3.83
N CYS A 103 -12.37 -2.24 -3.92
CA CYS A 103 -11.71 -1.21 -3.14
C CYS A 103 -12.07 0.19 -3.65
N THR A 104 -12.66 1.02 -2.79
CA THR A 104 -12.98 2.43 -3.11
C THR A 104 -11.93 3.42 -2.62
N HIS A 105 -10.75 2.93 -2.23
CA HIS A 105 -9.66 3.75 -1.67
C HIS A 105 -10.07 4.59 -0.44
N CYS A 106 -11.01 4.12 0.36
CA CYS A 106 -11.52 4.85 1.54
C CYS A 106 -10.59 4.81 2.76
N GLU A 107 -9.50 4.03 2.70
CA GLU A 107 -8.43 3.93 3.72
C GLU A 107 -8.85 3.48 5.13
N LYS A 108 -10.13 3.19 5.41
CA LYS A 108 -10.63 2.76 6.73
C LYS A 108 -9.90 1.54 7.31
N CYS A 109 -9.35 0.68 6.45
CA CYS A 109 -8.62 -0.51 6.87
C CYS A 109 -7.18 -0.23 7.34
N LEU A 110 -6.67 1.01 7.25
CA LEU A 110 -5.29 1.35 7.66
C LEU A 110 -5.13 1.59 9.18
N GLY A 111 -6.21 1.81 9.93
CA GLY A 111 -6.14 2.30 11.32
C GLY A 111 -5.71 1.28 12.38
N GLU A 112 -6.38 0.13 12.46
CA GLU A 112 -6.19 -0.83 13.58
C GLU A 112 -5.32 -2.03 13.18
N CYS A 113 -4.25 -1.79 12.44
CA CYS A 113 -3.33 -2.87 12.08
C CYS A 113 -2.27 -3.06 13.17
N PRO A 114 -2.13 -4.24 13.79
CA PRO A 114 -1.22 -4.47 14.92
C PRO A 114 0.27 -4.38 14.53
N VAL A 115 0.59 -4.29 13.24
CA VAL A 115 1.96 -4.09 12.74
C VAL A 115 2.29 -2.60 12.51
N LEU A 116 1.31 -1.71 12.75
CA LEU A 116 1.44 -0.26 12.64
C LEU A 116 1.24 0.44 13.99
N LEU A 117 0.90 -0.31 15.04
CA LEU A 117 0.72 0.11 16.42
C LEU A 117 1.98 -0.17 17.23
#